data_AF-A0A7S9GRW6-F1
#
_entry.id   AF-A0A7S9GRW6-F1
#
_cell.length_a   1.000
_cell.length_b   1.000
_cell.length_c   1.000
_cell.angle_alpha   90.00
_cell.angle_beta   90.00
_cell.angle_gamma   90.00
#
_symmetry.space_group_name_H-M   'P 1'
#
loop_
_entity.id
_entity.type
_entity.pdbx_description
1 polymer ?
#
loop_
_entity_poly.entity_id
_entity_poly.type
_entity_poly.pdbx_seq_one_letter_code
_entity_poly.pdbx_strand_id
1 'polypeptide(L)'
;MTGTTHVDYERSDVGLRLVGWLAAGLATFVVITPLVLPFLFPLSTKHITPASRPAMSFNAPPLEVIPQATLQATRQGEAQIEHGYGWADRSRGQVRIPIDRAVEILLRKGLPGWPSP
;
A
#
# COMPACT_ATOMS: atom_id res chain seq x y z
N MET A 1 -18.26 60.56 -26.18
CA MET A 1 -18.39 59.20 -25.63
C MET A 1 -18.94 58.31 -26.72
N THR A 2 -18.12 57.42 -27.29
CA THR A 2 -18.51 56.09 -27.84
C THR A 2 -17.25 55.47 -28.47
N GLY A 3 -16.48 54.77 -27.65
CA GLY A 3 -15.41 53.90 -28.14
C GLY A 3 -16.04 52.61 -28.62
N THR A 4 -15.98 52.36 -29.93
CA THR A 4 -16.36 51.06 -30.51
C THR A 4 -15.22 50.09 -30.27
N THR A 5 -15.42 49.11 -29.40
CA THR A 5 -14.55 47.94 -29.23
C THR A 5 -14.49 47.17 -30.54
N HIS A 6 -13.39 47.31 -31.26
CA HIS A 6 -13.07 46.50 -32.42
C HIS A 6 -12.77 45.08 -31.92
N VAL A 7 -13.64 44.12 -32.24
CA VAL A 7 -13.38 42.70 -31.97
C VAL A 7 -12.50 42.20 -33.11
N ASP A 8 -11.20 42.13 -32.85
CA ASP A 8 -10.25 41.56 -33.81
C ASP A 8 -10.39 40.02 -33.78
N TYR A 9 -11.05 39.48 -34.81
CA TYR A 9 -11.03 38.04 -35.08
C TYR A 9 -9.72 37.69 -35.81
N GLU A 10 -8.91 36.83 -35.19
CA GLU A 10 -7.63 36.39 -35.75
C GLU A 10 -7.86 35.57 -37.03
N ARG A 11 -7.43 36.15 -38.16
CA ARG A 11 -7.65 35.66 -39.53
C ARG A 11 -6.58 34.64 -39.97
N SER A 12 -5.93 33.97 -39.02
CA SER A 12 -5.03 32.87 -39.32
C SER A 12 -5.84 31.58 -39.22
N ASP A 13 -6.48 31.20 -40.33
CA ASP A 13 -7.15 29.90 -40.44
C ASP A 13 -6.13 28.81 -40.10
N VAL A 14 -6.51 27.93 -39.17
CA VAL A 14 -5.70 26.78 -38.80
C VAL A 14 -5.42 26.00 -40.08
N GLY A 15 -4.15 25.94 -40.47
CA GLY A 15 -3.78 25.33 -41.75
C GLY A 15 -4.28 23.89 -41.82
N LEU A 16 -4.96 23.54 -42.92
CA LEU A 16 -5.54 22.21 -43.15
C LEU A 16 -4.53 21.07 -42.91
N ARG A 17 -3.24 21.34 -43.17
CA ARG A 17 -2.13 20.42 -42.91
C ARG A 17 -1.93 20.14 -41.41
N LEU A 18 -2.03 21.15 -40.55
CA LEU A 18 -1.92 21.00 -39.10
C LEU A 18 -3.09 20.19 -38.55
N VAL A 19 -4.31 20.50 -39.01
CA VAL A 19 -5.50 19.73 -38.66
C VAL A 19 -5.37 18.27 -39.11
N GLY A 20 -4.86 18.03 -40.32
CA GLY A 20 -4.58 16.69 -40.82
C GLY A 20 -3.59 15.91 -39.96
N TRP A 21 -2.48 16.55 -39.54
CA TRP A 21 -1.50 15.92 -38.65
C TRP A 21 -2.06 15.63 -37.26
N LEU A 22 -2.85 16.53 -36.70
CA LEU A 22 -3.52 16.31 -35.41
C LEU A 22 -4.50 15.14 -35.48
N ALA A 23 -5.32 15.09 -36.53
CA ALA A 23 -6.26 14.00 -36.77
C ALA A 23 -5.52 12.65 -36.93
N ALA A 24 -4.42 12.64 -37.71
CA ALA A 24 -3.59 11.45 -37.89
C ALA A 24 -2.92 11.00 -36.58
N GLY A 25 -2.40 11.95 -35.78
CA GLY A 25 -1.82 11.67 -34.48
C GLY A 25 -2.83 11.07 -33.50
N LEU A 26 -4.03 11.66 -33.42
CA LEU A 26 -5.11 11.16 -32.58
C LEU A 26 -5.56 9.76 -33.01
N ALA A 27 -5.76 9.55 -34.32
CA ALA A 27 -6.13 8.24 -34.84
C ALA A 27 -5.06 7.19 -34.53
N THR A 28 -3.79 7.56 -34.69
CA THR A 28 -2.66 6.68 -34.38
C THR A 28 -2.64 6.34 -32.89
N PHE A 29 -2.84 7.31 -31.99
CA PHE A 29 -2.90 7.06 -30.55
C PHE A 29 -4.04 6.12 -30.17
N VAL A 30 -5.23 6.32 -30.73
CA VAL A 30 -6.42 5.47 -30.48
C VAL A 30 -6.19 4.03 -30.94
N VAL A 31 -5.42 3.82 -32.01
CA VAL A 31 -5.09 2.48 -32.53
C VAL A 31 -3.94 1.84 -31.76
N ILE A 32 -2.87 2.58 -31.46
CA ILE A 32 -1.68 2.06 -30.77
C ILE A 32 -1.99 1.68 -29.33
N THR A 33 -2.80 2.47 -28.62
CA THR A 33 -3.12 2.23 -27.20
C THR A 33 -3.67 0.82 -26.95
N PRO A 34 -4.74 0.34 -27.61
CA PRO A 34 -5.23 -1.02 -27.42
C PRO A 34 -4.28 -2.10 -27.94
N LEU A 35 -3.33 -1.78 -28.84
CA LEU A 35 -2.30 -2.72 -29.30
C LEU A 35 -1.17 -2.89 -28.27
N VAL A 36 -0.77 -1.83 -27.58
CA VAL A 36 0.35 -1.83 -26.61
C VAL A 36 -0.09 -2.34 -25.24
N LEU A 37 -1.30 -1.99 -24.80
CA LEU A 37 -1.84 -2.43 -23.51
C LEU A 37 -1.74 -3.96 -23.24
N PRO A 38 -2.07 -4.88 -24.16
CA PRO A 38 -1.94 -6.32 -23.91
C PRO A 38 -0.48 -6.77 -23.75
N PHE A 39 0.48 -6.06 -24.34
CA PHE A 39 1.90 -6.38 -24.21
C PHE A 39 2.45 -5.92 -22.85
N LEU A 40 2.05 -4.73 -22.38
CA LEU A 40 2.46 -4.19 -21.08
C LEU A 40 1.73 -4.86 -19.90
N PHE A 41 0.47 -5.25 -20.09
CA PHE A 41 -0.38 -5.82 -19.05
C PHE A 41 -0.97 -7.19 -19.46
N PRO A 42 -0.12 -8.20 -19.73
CA PRO A 42 -0.57 -9.51 -20.22
C PRO A 42 -1.45 -10.27 -19.22
N LEU A 43 -1.43 -9.89 -17.94
CA LEU A 43 -2.26 -10.46 -16.88
C LEU A 43 -3.64 -9.80 -16.79
N SER A 44 -3.80 -8.54 -17.24
CA SER A 44 -5.07 -7.79 -17.13
C SER A 44 -6.04 -8.08 -18.27
N THR A 45 -5.55 -8.61 -19.40
CA THR A 45 -6.37 -9.03 -20.55
C THR A 45 -7.02 -10.40 -20.36
N LYS A 46 -6.66 -11.13 -19.30
CA LYS A 46 -7.43 -12.29 -18.86
C LYS A 46 -8.74 -11.77 -18.25
N HIS A 47 -9.80 -11.76 -19.04
CA HIS A 47 -11.15 -11.48 -18.55
C HIS A 47 -11.51 -12.51 -17.47
N ILE A 48 -11.41 -12.10 -16.21
CA ILE A 48 -11.97 -12.85 -15.09
C ILE A 48 -13.47 -12.62 -15.17
N THR A 49 -14.21 -13.56 -15.75
CA THR A 49 -15.66 -13.54 -15.81
C THR A 49 -16.21 -13.36 -14.38
N PRO A 50 -17.11 -12.38 -14.11
CA PRO A 50 -17.61 -12.14 -12.75
C PRO A 50 -18.49 -13.28 -12.19
N ALA A 51 -18.76 -14.32 -12.98
CA ALA A 51 -19.42 -15.55 -12.53
C ALA A 51 -18.48 -16.53 -11.79
N SER A 52 -17.17 -16.31 -11.88
CA SER A 52 -16.20 -17.03 -11.06
C SER A 52 -15.87 -16.12 -9.88
N ARG A 53 -16.54 -16.36 -8.74
CA ARG A 53 -16.06 -15.94 -7.41
C ARG A 53 -14.54 -15.97 -7.48
N PRO A 54 -13.82 -14.84 -7.25
CA PRO A 54 -12.38 -14.84 -7.40
C PRO A 54 -11.90 -16.05 -6.63
N ALA A 55 -11.19 -16.96 -7.32
CA ALA A 55 -10.50 -18.04 -6.64
C ALA A 55 -9.57 -17.28 -5.70
N MET A 56 -10.05 -17.06 -4.48
CA MET A 56 -9.33 -16.44 -3.40
C MET A 56 -8.09 -17.29 -3.37
N SER A 57 -6.99 -16.73 -3.88
CA SER A 57 -5.76 -17.48 -4.02
C SER A 57 -5.59 -18.17 -2.69
N PHE A 58 -5.34 -19.48 -2.69
CA PHE A 58 -5.32 -20.25 -1.45
C PHE A 58 -4.30 -19.68 -0.42
N ASN A 59 -3.45 -18.75 -0.88
CA ASN A 59 -2.44 -17.99 -0.13
C ASN A 59 -2.79 -16.50 0.12
N ALA A 60 -4.01 -16.03 -0.20
CA ALA A 60 -4.44 -14.69 0.22
C ALA A 60 -4.79 -14.74 1.71
N PRO A 61 -4.27 -13.81 2.53
CA PRO A 61 -4.72 -13.68 3.91
C PRO A 61 -6.24 -13.57 3.93
N PRO A 62 -6.95 -14.37 4.77
CA PRO A 62 -8.40 -14.29 4.84
C PRO A 62 -8.79 -12.86 5.26
N LEU A 63 -9.85 -12.35 4.64
CA LEU A 63 -10.35 -11.02 4.97
C LEU A 63 -10.85 -11.02 6.42
N GLU A 64 -10.29 -10.14 7.23
CA GLU A 64 -10.64 -10.01 8.63
C GLU A 64 -12.02 -9.38 8.81
N VAL A 65 -12.93 -10.14 9.44
CA VAL A 65 -14.35 -9.78 9.56
C VAL A 65 -14.58 -8.71 10.64
N ILE A 66 -13.81 -8.74 11.73
CA ILE A 66 -13.96 -7.84 12.88
C ILE A 66 -12.58 -7.34 13.37
N PRO A 67 -11.94 -6.41 12.65
CA PRO A 67 -10.58 -5.97 12.96
C PRO A 67 -10.40 -5.43 14.38
N GLN A 68 -11.42 -4.75 14.92
CA GLN A 68 -11.36 -4.16 16.26
C GLN A 68 -11.27 -5.22 17.36
N ALA A 69 -12.04 -6.31 17.25
CA ALA A 69 -12.04 -7.38 18.24
C ALA A 69 -10.72 -8.15 18.21
N THR A 70 -10.19 -8.44 17.01
CA THR A 70 -8.89 -9.11 16.90
C THR A 70 -7.77 -8.25 17.48
N LEU A 71 -7.71 -6.96 17.13
CA LEU A 71 -6.69 -6.06 17.68
C LEU A 71 -6.76 -5.98 19.21
N GLN A 72 -7.96 -5.97 19.80
CA GLN A 72 -8.11 -6.01 21.25
C GLN A 72 -7.60 -7.31 21.86
N ALA A 73 -7.92 -8.46 21.25
CA ALA A 73 -7.46 -9.76 21.71
C ALA A 73 -5.92 -9.88 21.64
N THR A 74 -5.31 -9.40 20.55
CA THR A 74 -3.85 -9.35 20.39
C THR A 74 -3.20 -8.49 21.48
N ARG A 75 -3.69 -7.26 21.69
CA ARG A 75 -3.16 -6.36 22.74
C ARG A 75 -3.27 -6.98 24.14
N GLN A 76 -4.38 -7.67 24.43
CA GLN A 76 -4.55 -8.35 25.71
C GLN A 76 -3.58 -9.52 25.88
N GLY A 77 -3.35 -10.31 24.83
CA GLY A 77 -2.35 -11.39 24.84
C GLY A 77 -0.93 -10.88 25.05
N GLU A 78 -0.56 -9.78 24.36
CA GLU A 78 0.74 -9.13 24.51
C GLU A 78 0.94 -8.61 25.94
N ALA A 79 -0.05 -7.92 26.52
CA ALA A 79 0.02 -7.43 27.89
C ALA A 79 0.18 -8.56 28.92
N GLN A 80 -0.47 -9.70 28.71
CA GLN A 80 -0.31 -10.89 29.57
C GLN A 80 1.10 -11.48 29.50
N ILE A 81 1.72 -11.46 28.31
CA ILE A 81 3.09 -11.95 28.11
C ILE A 81 4.09 -11.01 28.78
N GLU A 82 3.88 -9.71 28.67
CA GLU A 82 4.73 -8.65 29.21
C GLU A 82 4.77 -8.64 30.74
N HIS A 83 3.60 -8.78 31.37
CA HIS A 83 3.44 -8.68 32.82
C HIS A 83 3.56 -10.03 33.54
N GLY A 84 3.55 -11.14 32.80
CA GLY A 84 3.50 -12.49 33.34
C GLY A 84 4.81 -13.26 33.26
N TYR A 85 5.05 -14.12 34.25
CA TYR A 85 6.09 -15.13 34.17
C TYR A 85 5.72 -16.21 33.15
N GLY A 86 6.73 -16.79 32.50
CA GLY A 86 6.52 -17.86 31.54
C GLY A 86 7.80 -18.61 31.23
N TRP A 87 7.69 -19.59 30.33
CA TRP A 87 8.86 -20.25 29.76
C TRP A 87 9.28 -19.53 28.49
N ALA A 88 10.57 -19.20 28.37
CA ALA A 88 11.17 -18.76 27.12
C ALA A 88 11.67 -19.98 26.33
N ASP A 89 12.34 -20.90 27.02
CA ASP A 89 12.74 -22.21 26.51
C ASP A 89 12.70 -23.22 27.65
N ARG A 90 11.67 -24.08 27.64
CA ARG A 90 11.47 -25.09 28.68
C ARG A 90 12.54 -26.18 28.65
N SER A 91 13.08 -26.51 27.48
CA SER A 91 14.09 -27.56 27.32
C SER A 91 15.43 -27.16 27.93
N ARG A 92 15.74 -25.86 27.91
CA ARG A 92 16.97 -25.27 28.46
C ARG A 92 16.78 -24.66 29.85
N GLY A 93 15.59 -24.80 30.44
CA GLY A 93 15.27 -24.23 31.75
C GLY A 93 15.23 -22.71 31.79
N GLN A 94 15.07 -22.04 30.64
CA GLN A 94 15.05 -20.58 30.55
C GLN A 94 13.63 -20.05 30.78
N VAL A 95 13.49 -19.23 31.81
CA VAL A 95 12.24 -18.57 32.19
C VAL A 95 12.21 -17.12 31.71
N ARG A 96 11.03 -16.70 31.26
CA ARG A 96 10.69 -15.30 31.02
C ARG A 96 10.21 -14.68 32.35
N ILE A 97 10.73 -13.50 32.65
CA ILE A 97 10.29 -12.67 33.77
C ILE A 97 9.51 -11.46 33.24
N PRO A 98 8.58 -10.88 34.04
CA PRO A 98 7.92 -9.63 33.70
C PRO A 98 8.92 -8.51 33.46
N ILE A 99 8.60 -7.57 32.57
CA ILE A 99 9.51 -6.46 32.21
C ILE A 99 9.86 -5.62 33.44
N ASP A 100 8.91 -5.30 34.31
CA ASP A 100 9.17 -4.53 35.54
C ASP A 100 10.25 -5.18 36.41
N ARG A 101 10.20 -6.52 36.57
CA ARG A 101 11.23 -7.25 37.31
C ARG A 101 12.55 -7.35 36.56
N ALA A 102 12.54 -7.41 35.23
CA ALA A 102 13.77 -7.33 34.46
C ALA A 102 14.46 -5.98 34.70
N VAL A 103 13.71 -4.87 34.65
CA VAL A 103 14.21 -3.52 34.94
C VAL A 103 14.77 -3.43 36.35
N GLU A 104 14.06 -3.92 37.37
CA GLU A 104 14.55 -3.90 38.75
C GLU A 104 15.86 -4.69 38.95
N ILE A 105 15.98 -5.87 38.33
CA ILE A 105 17.20 -6.68 38.39
C ILE A 105 18.33 -5.95 37.68
N LEU A 106 18.04 -5.35 36.53
CA LEU A 106 18.98 -4.61 35.72
C LEU A 106 19.53 -3.38 36.45
N LEU A 107 18.67 -2.62 37.12
CA LEU A 107 19.06 -1.46 37.95
C LEU A 107 19.91 -1.88 39.15
N ARG A 108 19.63 -3.03 39.77
CA ARG A 108 20.43 -3.54 40.91
C ARG A 108 21.78 -4.09 40.48
N LYS A 109 21.84 -4.80 39.35
CA LYS A 109 23.04 -5.49 38.88
C LYS A 109 23.95 -4.60 38.02
N GLY A 110 23.38 -3.56 37.41
CA GLY A 110 24.01 -2.75 36.38
C GLY A 110 24.16 -3.52 35.06
N LEU A 111 24.36 -2.78 33.96
CA LEU A 111 24.70 -3.38 32.67
C LEU A 111 26.23 -3.44 32.54
N PRO A 112 26.83 -4.63 32.36
CA PRO A 112 28.26 -4.75 32.12
C PRO A 112 28.64 -4.04 30.81
N GLY A 113 29.57 -3.09 30.88
CA GLY A 113 30.04 -2.31 29.73
C GLY A 113 29.20 -1.07 29.38
N TRP A 114 28.23 -0.69 30.22
CA TRP A 114 27.48 0.55 30.00
C TRP A 114 28.31 1.78 30.37
N PRO A 115 28.48 2.77 29.46
CA PRO A 115 29.22 3.98 29.77
C PRO A 115 28.48 4.76 30.87
N SER A 116 29.18 5.07 31.96
CA SER A 116 28.68 6.04 32.94
C SER A 116 28.73 7.44 32.30
N PRO A 117 27.67 8.25 32.47
CA PRO A 117 27.65 9.62 31.96
C PRO A 117 28.74 10.50 32.59
#